data_AF-A0A7Y3C0H6-F1
#
_entry.id   AF-A0A7Y3C0H6-F1
#
_cell.length_a   1.000
_cell.length_b   1.000
_cell.length_c   1.000
_cell.angle_alpha   90.00
_cell.angle_beta   90.00
_cell.angle_gamma   90.00
#
_symmetry.space_group_name_H-M   'P 1'
#
loop_
_entity.id
_entity.type
_entity.pdbx_description
1 polymer ?
#
loop_
_entity_poly.entity_id
_entity_poly.type
_entity_poly.pdbx_seq_one_letter_code
_entity_poly.pdbx_strand_id
1 'polypeptide(L)'
;EDGAWDIVSASPIPYFPDRSQTPREMTRADMDEVVADYVRATERAVVAGFDLLEIHMAHGYLLASFISPLTNERDDEYGGELAARMRFPLEVFDACRSVWPDRLPMAARVSAVDWAPGGMMPEDTVEVARLLAAHDCDVVDVSSGQTVPHQRPRYGRLFQTPFADRIRHEVDIATMSVGNISSWMDVNTIVAAGRADLCLIARAHLFDPYWTRHAAYMLDHPLPWPDQYKSVERYTPRFEFHFGGE
;
A
#
# COMPACT_ATOMS: atom_id res chain seq x y z
N GLU A 1 -1.10 -29.71 -7.78
CA GLU A 1 -1.98 -29.99 -8.93
C GLU A 1 -3.36 -30.41 -8.46
N ASP A 2 -3.48 -31.29 -7.46
CA ASP A 2 -4.77 -31.52 -6.80
C ASP A 2 -5.01 -30.51 -5.65
N GLY A 3 -6.09 -29.72 -5.75
CA GLY A 3 -6.59 -28.85 -4.65
C GLY A 3 -6.27 -27.35 -4.75
N ALA A 4 -5.66 -26.87 -5.83
CA ALA A 4 -5.57 -25.43 -6.09
C ALA A 4 -6.95 -24.88 -6.51
N TRP A 5 -7.27 -23.65 -6.11
CA TRP A 5 -8.48 -22.96 -6.55
C TRP A 5 -8.24 -22.21 -7.86
N ASP A 6 -9.31 -21.95 -8.61
CA ASP A 6 -9.21 -21.11 -9.81
C ASP A 6 -8.85 -19.67 -9.42
N ILE A 7 -7.92 -19.08 -10.17
CA ILE A 7 -7.52 -17.68 -9.99
C ILE A 7 -7.91 -16.85 -11.22
N VAL A 8 -8.21 -15.58 -10.99
CA VAL A 8 -8.64 -14.62 -12.01
C VAL A 8 -7.73 -13.39 -12.00
N SER A 9 -7.65 -12.69 -13.14
CA SER A 9 -6.86 -11.46 -13.30
C SER A 9 -7.38 -10.63 -14.48
N ALA A 10 -6.79 -9.45 -14.69
CA ALA A 10 -7.07 -8.59 -15.84
C ALA A 10 -6.87 -9.29 -17.19
N SER A 11 -5.79 -10.08 -17.31
CA SER A 11 -5.43 -10.86 -18.50
C SER A 11 -4.84 -12.23 -18.12
N PRO A 12 -4.81 -13.22 -19.02
CA PRO A 12 -4.40 -14.59 -18.72
C PRO A 12 -2.87 -14.75 -18.70
N ILE A 13 -2.20 -13.95 -17.87
CA ILE A 13 -0.74 -13.88 -17.77
C ILE A 13 -0.31 -14.44 -16.41
N PRO A 14 0.37 -15.61 -16.36
CA PRO A 14 0.87 -16.17 -15.11
C PRO A 14 2.05 -15.35 -14.56
N TYR A 15 2.14 -15.23 -13.24
CA TYR A 15 3.26 -14.50 -12.60
C TYR A 15 4.62 -15.15 -12.92
N PHE A 16 4.77 -16.46 -12.72
CA PHE A 16 5.90 -17.25 -13.23
C PHE A 16 5.42 -18.18 -14.36
N PRO A 17 5.76 -17.91 -15.64
CA PRO A 17 5.26 -18.70 -16.77
C PRO A 17 5.53 -20.21 -16.72
N ASP A 18 6.56 -20.63 -15.99
CA ASP A 18 7.01 -22.01 -15.87
C ASP A 18 6.35 -22.80 -14.73
N ARG A 19 5.69 -22.13 -13.77
CA ARG A 19 5.24 -22.79 -12.52
C ARG A 19 4.03 -22.18 -11.83
N SER A 20 3.62 -20.97 -12.20
CA SER A 20 2.39 -20.37 -11.70
C SER A 20 1.19 -20.87 -12.49
N GLN A 21 0.05 -21.00 -11.83
CA GLN A 21 -1.23 -21.16 -12.50
C GLN A 21 -1.50 -19.95 -13.40
N THR A 22 -1.98 -20.20 -14.62
CA THR A 22 -2.46 -19.13 -15.52
C THR A 22 -3.82 -18.66 -15.02
N PRO A 23 -3.98 -17.37 -14.69
CA PRO A 23 -5.28 -16.86 -14.32
C PRO A 23 -6.22 -16.87 -15.52
N ARG A 24 -7.51 -17.06 -15.25
CA ARG A 24 -8.53 -16.78 -16.24
C ARG A 24 -8.72 -15.27 -16.32
N GLU A 25 -8.87 -14.75 -17.53
CA GLU A 25 -9.28 -13.35 -17.74
C GLU A 25 -10.66 -13.12 -17.12
N MET A 26 -10.79 -12.05 -16.32
CA MET A 26 -12.06 -11.68 -15.70
C MET A 26 -13.07 -11.21 -16.75
N THR A 27 -14.30 -11.70 -16.61
CA THR A 27 -15.48 -11.17 -17.28
C THR A 27 -16.11 -10.04 -16.46
N ARG A 28 -17.07 -9.31 -17.02
CA ARG A 28 -17.87 -8.33 -16.24
C ARG A 28 -18.56 -8.96 -15.03
N ALA A 29 -19.07 -10.19 -15.16
CA ALA A 29 -19.70 -10.89 -14.04
C ALA A 29 -18.70 -11.20 -12.91
N ASP A 30 -17.45 -11.57 -13.25
CA ASP A 30 -16.40 -11.76 -12.24
C ASP A 30 -16.05 -10.44 -11.55
N MET A 31 -16.00 -9.34 -12.31
CA MET A 31 -15.74 -8.00 -11.76
C MET A 31 -16.87 -7.57 -10.81
N ASP A 32 -18.14 -7.84 -11.16
CA ASP A 32 -19.29 -7.55 -10.30
C ASP A 32 -19.27 -8.37 -9.00
N GLU A 33 -18.91 -9.65 -9.09
CA GLU A 33 -18.74 -10.51 -7.91
C GLU A 33 -17.62 -10.00 -7.00
N VAL A 34 -16.46 -9.66 -7.56
CA VAL A 34 -15.34 -9.09 -6.79
C VAL A 34 -15.74 -7.77 -6.13
N VAL A 35 -16.42 -6.86 -6.83
CA VAL A 35 -16.93 -5.62 -6.24
C VAL A 35 -17.85 -5.93 -5.07
N ALA A 36 -18.79 -6.87 -5.23
CA ALA A 36 -19.68 -7.29 -4.17
C ALA A 36 -18.90 -7.89 -2.98
N ASP A 37 -17.82 -8.62 -3.22
CA ASP A 37 -16.97 -9.21 -2.17
C ASP A 37 -16.25 -8.14 -1.36
N TYR A 38 -15.69 -7.14 -2.04
CA TYR A 38 -15.08 -5.96 -1.41
C TYR A 38 -16.09 -5.18 -0.57
N VAL A 39 -17.30 -4.94 -1.07
CA VAL A 39 -18.38 -4.28 -0.31
C VAL A 39 -18.72 -5.09 0.95
N ARG A 40 -18.93 -6.41 0.82
CA ARG A 40 -19.22 -7.27 1.98
C ARG A 40 -18.06 -7.31 2.99
N ALA A 41 -16.82 -7.18 2.55
CA ALA A 41 -15.66 -7.09 3.44
C ALA A 41 -15.63 -5.74 4.18
N THR A 42 -15.91 -4.65 3.47
CA THR A 42 -15.99 -3.30 4.04
C THR A 42 -17.09 -3.18 5.09
N GLU A 43 -18.29 -3.69 4.82
CA GLU A 43 -19.39 -3.71 5.81
C GLU A 43 -19.00 -4.49 7.07
N ARG A 44 -18.29 -5.61 6.93
CA ARG A 44 -17.77 -6.36 8.07
C ARG A 44 -16.71 -5.57 8.84
N ALA A 45 -15.87 -4.81 8.15
CA ALA A 45 -14.89 -3.93 8.81
C ALA A 45 -15.58 -2.84 9.64
N VAL A 46 -16.68 -2.27 9.14
CA VAL A 46 -17.51 -1.32 9.89
C VAL A 46 -18.07 -1.97 11.15
N VAL A 47 -18.67 -3.16 11.03
CA VAL A 47 -19.24 -3.90 12.18
C VAL A 47 -18.16 -4.28 13.20
N ALA A 48 -16.95 -4.61 12.73
CA ALA A 48 -15.81 -4.94 13.58
C ALA A 48 -15.17 -3.72 14.26
N GLY A 49 -15.55 -2.49 13.87
CA GLY A 49 -15.06 -1.26 14.48
C GLY A 49 -13.65 -0.88 14.04
N PHE A 50 -13.25 -1.20 12.80
CA PHE A 50 -12.03 -0.63 12.22
C PHE A 50 -12.18 0.89 12.05
N ASP A 51 -11.10 1.64 12.29
CA ASP A 51 -11.08 3.12 12.19
C ASP A 51 -10.37 3.63 10.92
N LEU A 52 -9.85 2.73 10.08
CA LEU A 52 -9.27 3.02 8.78
C LEU A 52 -9.47 1.82 7.86
N LEU A 53 -9.85 2.07 6.61
CA LEU A 53 -9.92 1.07 5.56
C LEU A 53 -8.83 1.36 4.51
N GLU A 54 -8.06 0.36 4.11
CA GLU A 54 -7.08 0.48 3.01
C GLU A 54 -7.42 -0.50 1.90
N ILE A 55 -7.66 0.02 0.69
CA ILE A 55 -7.87 -0.80 -0.51
C ILE A 55 -6.52 -1.14 -1.13
N HIS A 56 -6.23 -2.45 -1.24
CA HIS A 56 -4.96 -2.90 -1.77
C HIS A 56 -4.94 -2.90 -3.31
N MET A 57 -4.27 -1.92 -3.91
CA MET A 57 -4.05 -1.73 -5.34
C MET A 57 -2.56 -1.80 -5.73
N ALA A 58 -1.80 -2.65 -5.04
CA ALA A 58 -0.35 -2.72 -5.17
C ALA A 58 0.13 -4.16 -5.28
N HIS A 59 1.43 -4.31 -5.45
CA HIS A 59 2.16 -5.57 -5.34
C HIS A 59 1.74 -6.70 -6.30
N GLY A 60 1.19 -6.36 -7.47
CA GLY A 60 0.79 -7.35 -8.48
C GLY A 60 -0.43 -8.20 -8.09
N TYR A 61 -1.13 -7.88 -6.99
CA TYR A 61 -2.44 -8.47 -6.69
C TYR A 61 -3.51 -7.95 -7.66
N LEU A 62 -4.75 -8.41 -7.50
CA LEU A 62 -5.83 -8.23 -8.48
C LEU A 62 -5.97 -6.80 -9.01
N LEU A 63 -6.15 -5.80 -8.14
CA LEU A 63 -6.33 -4.43 -8.62
C LEU A 63 -5.05 -3.87 -9.23
N ALA A 64 -3.88 -4.21 -8.69
CA ALA A 64 -2.60 -3.83 -9.30
C ALA A 64 -2.39 -4.48 -10.68
N SER A 65 -2.94 -5.68 -10.90
CA SER A 65 -2.81 -6.37 -12.18
C SER A 65 -3.64 -5.70 -13.27
N PHE A 66 -4.76 -5.06 -12.93
CA PHE A 66 -5.49 -4.14 -13.82
C PHE A 66 -4.70 -2.85 -14.06
N ILE A 67 -4.08 -2.30 -13.03
CA ILE A 67 -3.35 -1.03 -13.13
C ILE A 67 -2.13 -1.16 -14.02
N SER A 68 -1.31 -2.21 -13.93
CA SER A 68 -0.08 -2.26 -14.72
C SER A 68 -0.31 -2.68 -16.17
N PRO A 69 0.31 -2.00 -17.17
CA PRO A 69 0.28 -2.44 -18.56
C PRO A 69 1.08 -3.74 -18.80
N LEU A 70 1.88 -4.20 -17.84
CA LEU A 70 2.61 -5.47 -17.94
C LEU A 70 1.73 -6.69 -17.66
N THR A 71 0.57 -6.47 -17.05
CA THR A 71 -0.34 -7.54 -16.59
C THR A 71 -1.77 -7.36 -17.08
N ASN A 72 -2.07 -6.23 -17.71
CA ASN A 72 -3.36 -5.93 -18.35
C ASN A 72 -3.16 -5.65 -19.84
N GLU A 73 -3.42 -6.68 -20.64
CA GLU A 73 -3.40 -6.66 -22.10
C GLU A 73 -4.83 -6.64 -22.70
N ARG A 74 -5.84 -6.25 -21.90
CA ARG A 74 -7.23 -6.19 -22.35
C ARG A 74 -7.39 -5.18 -23.49
N ASP A 75 -8.29 -5.49 -24.43
CA ASP A 75 -8.67 -4.64 -25.55
C ASP A 75 -10.05 -3.98 -25.37
N ASP A 76 -10.66 -4.16 -24.21
CA ASP A 76 -11.94 -3.55 -23.82
C ASP A 76 -11.76 -2.27 -22.98
N GLU A 77 -12.86 -1.77 -22.39
CA GLU A 77 -12.88 -0.51 -21.64
C GLU A 77 -12.07 -0.52 -20.33
N TYR A 78 -11.48 -1.67 -19.95
CA TYR A 78 -10.66 -1.85 -18.75
C TYR A 78 -9.16 -2.03 -19.07
N GLY A 79 -8.74 -1.90 -20.34
CA GLY A 79 -7.35 -2.03 -20.78
C GLY A 79 -6.83 -0.84 -21.59
N GLY A 80 -5.54 -0.86 -21.93
CA GLY A 80 -4.89 0.19 -22.72
C GLY A 80 -4.43 1.39 -21.90
N GLU A 81 -5.00 2.58 -22.16
CA GLU A 81 -4.61 3.82 -21.49
C GLU A 81 -4.83 3.76 -19.96
N LEU A 82 -4.08 4.55 -19.20
CA LEU A 82 -4.12 4.51 -17.73
C LEU A 82 -5.53 4.71 -17.16
N ALA A 83 -6.32 5.61 -17.74
CA ALA A 83 -7.69 5.87 -17.29
C ALA A 83 -8.61 4.63 -17.45
N ALA A 84 -8.42 3.84 -18.51
CA ALA A 84 -9.15 2.59 -18.72
C ALA A 84 -8.67 1.50 -17.75
N ARG A 85 -7.35 1.36 -17.56
CA ARG A 85 -6.74 0.46 -16.57
C ARG A 85 -7.17 0.75 -15.12
N MET A 86 -7.44 2.02 -14.80
CA MET A 86 -7.93 2.45 -13.50
C MET A 86 -9.45 2.29 -13.32
N ARG A 87 -10.22 2.02 -14.37
CA ARG A 87 -11.69 1.93 -14.30
C ARG A 87 -12.16 0.93 -13.25
N PHE A 88 -11.69 -0.32 -13.33
CA PHE A 88 -12.09 -1.36 -12.38
C PHE A 88 -11.58 -1.11 -10.94
N PRO A 89 -10.30 -0.73 -10.72
CA PRO A 89 -9.84 -0.29 -9.40
C PRO A 89 -10.69 0.82 -8.77
N LEU A 90 -11.11 1.82 -9.55
CA LEU A 90 -11.97 2.91 -9.08
C LEU A 90 -13.40 2.44 -8.80
N GLU A 91 -13.97 1.55 -9.61
CA GLU A 91 -15.28 0.94 -9.30
C GLU A 91 -15.27 0.23 -7.94
N VAL A 92 -14.21 -0.53 -7.64
CA VAL A 92 -14.04 -1.18 -6.33
C VAL A 92 -13.89 -0.17 -5.20
N PHE A 93 -13.11 0.90 -5.44
CA PHE A 93 -12.92 1.98 -4.48
C PHE A 93 -14.24 2.67 -4.16
N ASP A 94 -14.97 3.13 -5.18
CA ASP A 94 -16.25 3.84 -5.05
C ASP A 94 -17.30 2.99 -4.35
N ALA A 95 -17.39 1.70 -4.71
CA ALA A 95 -18.30 0.77 -4.07
C ALA A 95 -18.01 0.63 -2.56
N CYS A 96 -16.73 0.50 -2.18
CA CYS A 96 -16.34 0.47 -0.77
C CYS A 96 -16.59 1.81 -0.07
N ARG A 97 -16.26 2.94 -0.72
CA ARG A 97 -16.47 4.29 -0.20
C ARG A 97 -17.94 4.55 0.11
N SER A 98 -18.86 4.01 -0.70
CA SER A 98 -20.31 4.15 -0.52
C SER A 98 -20.87 3.48 0.73
N VAL A 99 -20.17 2.49 1.30
CA VAL A 99 -20.58 1.76 2.52
C VAL A 99 -19.66 2.04 3.72
N TRP A 100 -18.51 2.68 3.50
CA TRP A 100 -17.60 3.10 4.55
C TRP A 100 -18.06 4.43 5.17
N PRO A 101 -18.06 4.61 6.51
CA PRO A 101 -18.49 5.87 7.13
C PRO A 101 -17.65 7.08 6.70
N ASP A 102 -18.28 8.14 6.22
CA ASP A 102 -17.61 9.36 5.71
C ASP A 102 -16.66 10.04 6.70
N ARG A 103 -16.90 9.84 8.00
CA ARG A 103 -16.04 10.38 9.07
C ARG A 103 -14.73 9.62 9.27
N LEU A 104 -14.58 8.45 8.66
CA LEU A 104 -13.41 7.57 8.81
C LEU A 104 -12.57 7.60 7.53
N PRO A 105 -11.23 7.66 7.65
CA PRO A 105 -10.35 7.68 6.50
C PRO A 105 -10.45 6.37 5.69
N MET A 106 -10.40 6.52 4.38
CA MET A 106 -10.25 5.45 3.41
C MET A 106 -9.02 5.72 2.55
N ALA A 107 -8.10 4.77 2.59
CA ALA A 107 -6.83 4.83 1.89
C ALA A 107 -6.80 3.86 0.71
N ALA A 108 -5.88 4.11 -0.23
CA ALA A 108 -5.52 3.17 -1.27
C ALA A 108 -4.00 2.94 -1.26
N ARG A 109 -3.60 1.67 -1.28
CA ARG A 109 -2.18 1.30 -1.40
C ARG A 109 -1.83 1.04 -2.85
N VAL A 110 -0.84 1.75 -3.39
CA VAL A 110 -0.44 1.68 -4.80
C VAL A 110 1.03 1.29 -4.96
N SER A 111 1.37 0.67 -6.10
CA SER A 111 2.76 0.46 -6.52
C SER A 111 3.21 1.64 -7.38
N ALA A 112 4.14 2.46 -6.89
CA ALA A 112 4.58 3.66 -7.60
C ALA A 112 5.35 3.42 -8.90
N VAL A 113 5.94 2.24 -9.03
CA VAL A 113 6.76 1.85 -10.16
C VAL A 113 6.85 0.33 -10.20
N ASP A 114 6.79 -0.27 -11.39
CA ASP A 114 6.86 -1.73 -11.55
C ASP A 114 8.30 -2.26 -11.58
N TRP A 115 9.28 -1.36 -11.73
CA TRP A 115 10.70 -1.68 -11.87
C TRP A 115 11.04 -2.58 -13.07
N ALA A 116 10.20 -2.57 -14.12
CA ALA A 116 10.41 -3.32 -15.35
C ALA A 116 10.11 -2.43 -16.57
N PRO A 117 10.82 -2.61 -17.71
CA PRO A 117 10.57 -1.85 -18.93
C PRO A 117 9.13 -1.99 -19.41
N GLY A 118 8.50 -0.87 -19.77
CA GLY A 118 7.11 -0.84 -20.24
C GLY A 118 6.05 -0.90 -19.14
N GLY A 119 6.45 -1.01 -17.86
CA GLY A 119 5.52 -0.95 -16.73
C GLY A 119 5.23 0.45 -16.23
N MET A 120 4.50 0.51 -15.13
CA MET A 120 4.17 1.74 -14.42
C MET A 120 5.43 2.51 -14.02
N MET A 121 5.40 3.81 -14.24
CA MET A 121 6.42 4.77 -13.84
C MET A 121 5.92 5.67 -12.70
N PRO A 122 6.82 6.33 -11.95
CA PRO A 122 6.42 7.26 -10.89
C PRO A 122 5.47 8.37 -11.37
N GLU A 123 5.63 8.86 -12.59
CA GLU A 123 4.76 9.85 -13.25
C GLU A 123 3.32 9.33 -13.37
N ASP A 124 3.15 8.07 -13.79
CA ASP A 124 1.84 7.45 -13.95
C ASP A 124 1.13 7.33 -12.60
N THR A 125 1.88 7.04 -11.54
CA THR A 125 1.30 6.91 -10.20
C THR A 125 0.86 8.25 -9.62
N VAL A 126 1.48 9.37 -10.03
CA VAL A 126 0.93 10.69 -9.71
C VAL A 126 -0.46 10.84 -10.31
N GLU A 127 -0.68 10.38 -11.55
CA GLU A 127 -2.00 10.41 -12.16
C GLU A 127 -2.98 9.43 -11.50
N VAL A 128 -2.53 8.23 -11.11
CA VAL A 128 -3.32 7.31 -10.27
C VAL A 128 -3.78 8.00 -8.99
N ALA A 129 -2.89 8.74 -8.32
CA ALA A 129 -3.23 9.47 -7.11
C ALA A 129 -4.21 10.62 -7.36
N ARG A 130 -4.12 11.33 -8.49
CA ARG A 130 -5.12 12.35 -8.88
C ARG A 130 -6.50 11.72 -9.09
N LEU A 131 -6.55 10.57 -9.77
CA LEU A 131 -7.80 9.83 -9.98
C LEU A 131 -8.39 9.38 -8.64
N LEU A 132 -7.57 8.82 -7.74
CA LEU A 132 -8.03 8.44 -6.39
C LEU A 132 -8.52 9.65 -5.59
N ALA A 133 -7.82 10.78 -5.64
CA ALA A 133 -8.23 12.01 -4.95
C ALA A 133 -9.59 12.53 -5.47
N ALA A 134 -9.84 12.44 -6.79
CA ALA A 134 -11.12 12.80 -7.40
C ALA A 134 -12.28 11.86 -6.99
N HIS A 135 -11.96 10.70 -6.41
CA HIS A 135 -12.90 9.70 -5.91
C HIS A 135 -12.93 9.66 -4.37
N ASP A 136 -12.58 10.77 -3.71
CA ASP A 136 -12.62 10.93 -2.25
C ASP A 136 -11.70 9.96 -1.47
N CYS A 137 -10.54 9.63 -2.04
CA CYS A 137 -9.46 8.99 -1.29
C CYS A 137 -8.82 9.96 -0.31
N ASP A 138 -8.71 9.56 0.96
CA ASP A 138 -8.16 10.40 2.02
C ASP A 138 -6.63 10.37 2.05
N VAL A 139 -6.03 9.19 1.81
CA VAL A 139 -4.59 8.97 1.94
C VAL A 139 -4.09 7.90 0.96
N VAL A 140 -2.96 8.16 0.29
CA VAL A 140 -2.31 7.17 -0.58
C VAL A 140 -1.14 6.49 0.15
N ASP A 141 -1.19 5.17 0.35
CA ASP A 141 -0.02 4.38 0.80
C ASP A 141 0.85 4.01 -0.41
N VAL A 142 2.09 4.49 -0.40
CA VAL A 142 2.97 4.44 -1.57
C VAL A 142 4.05 3.38 -1.41
N SER A 143 3.83 2.24 -2.06
CA SER A 143 4.78 1.13 -2.18
C SER A 143 5.39 1.08 -3.59
N SER A 144 5.99 -0.05 -3.99
CA SER A 144 6.47 -0.28 -5.36
C SER A 144 6.63 -1.77 -5.68
N GLY A 145 6.67 -2.08 -6.98
CA GLY A 145 7.06 -3.39 -7.50
C GLY A 145 6.09 -4.53 -7.19
N GLN A 146 6.64 -5.75 -7.28
CA GLN A 146 5.95 -7.05 -7.15
C GLN A 146 4.90 -7.34 -8.22
N THR A 147 4.82 -6.51 -9.26
CA THR A 147 3.91 -6.70 -10.40
C THR A 147 4.37 -7.82 -11.33
N VAL A 148 5.68 -7.92 -11.58
CA VAL A 148 6.28 -8.96 -12.44
C VAL A 148 7.54 -9.54 -11.79
N PRO A 149 7.89 -10.81 -12.04
CA PRO A 149 9.04 -11.45 -11.40
C PRO A 149 10.41 -10.94 -11.89
N HIS A 150 10.46 -10.40 -13.11
CA HIS A 150 11.70 -9.95 -13.76
C HIS A 150 12.04 -8.47 -13.47
N GLN A 151 11.27 -7.84 -12.58
CA GLN A 151 11.53 -6.49 -12.07
C GLN A 151 12.95 -6.35 -11.48
N ARG A 152 13.51 -5.14 -11.55
CA ARG A 152 14.85 -4.81 -11.03
C ARG A 152 14.79 -3.63 -10.05
N PRO A 153 14.23 -3.83 -8.84
CA PRO A 153 14.11 -2.78 -7.85
C PRO A 153 15.46 -2.28 -7.38
N ARG A 154 15.56 -0.96 -7.19
CA ARG A 154 16.73 -0.32 -6.57
C ARG A 154 16.47 -0.10 -5.10
N TYR A 155 16.85 -1.08 -4.28
CA TYR A 155 16.72 -0.96 -2.83
C TYR A 155 17.77 -0.03 -2.24
N GLY A 156 17.38 0.65 -1.18
CA GLY A 156 18.21 1.54 -0.38
C GLY A 156 17.44 2.00 0.85
N ARG A 157 18.07 2.82 1.70
CA ARG A 157 17.37 3.46 2.83
C ARG A 157 16.27 4.37 2.27
N LEU A 158 15.05 4.27 2.80
CA LEU A 158 13.89 5.11 2.40
C LEU A 158 13.56 5.10 0.90
N PHE A 159 13.83 3.99 0.21
CA PHE A 159 13.84 3.98 -1.26
C PHE A 159 12.49 4.30 -1.94
N GLN A 160 11.36 4.17 -1.24
CA GLN A 160 10.04 4.53 -1.77
C GLN A 160 9.54 5.89 -1.28
N THR A 161 10.20 6.50 -0.29
CA THR A 161 9.83 7.84 0.20
C THR A 161 9.82 8.90 -0.91
N PRO A 162 10.76 8.93 -1.88
CA PRO A 162 10.67 9.87 -2.99
C PRO A 162 9.36 9.77 -3.79
N PHE A 163 8.72 8.62 -3.85
CA PHE A 163 7.44 8.47 -4.54
C PHE A 163 6.28 9.07 -3.73
N ALA A 164 6.24 8.80 -2.41
CA ALA A 164 5.26 9.41 -1.50
C ALA A 164 5.37 10.94 -1.47
N ASP A 165 6.61 11.43 -1.43
CA ASP A 165 6.98 12.83 -1.45
C ASP A 165 6.48 13.53 -2.72
N ARG A 166 6.70 12.89 -3.87
CA ARG A 166 6.24 13.40 -5.16
C ARG A 166 4.72 13.50 -5.22
N ILE A 167 4.01 12.42 -4.89
CA ILE A 167 2.54 12.38 -4.93
C ILE A 167 1.96 13.45 -4.02
N ARG A 168 2.47 13.55 -2.78
CA ARG A 168 2.01 14.54 -1.80
C ARG A 168 2.08 15.96 -2.34
N HIS A 169 3.19 16.33 -2.97
CA HIS A 169 3.41 17.70 -3.43
C HIS A 169 2.79 18.01 -4.81
N GLU A 170 2.64 17.02 -5.69
CA GLU A 170 2.05 17.23 -7.02
C GLU A 170 0.52 17.09 -7.05
N VAL A 171 -0.07 16.39 -6.08
CA VAL A 171 -1.52 16.12 -6.01
C VAL A 171 -2.19 16.84 -4.83
N ASP A 172 -1.41 17.27 -3.82
CA ASP A 172 -1.94 17.84 -2.57
C ASP A 172 -2.89 16.88 -1.83
N ILE A 173 -2.53 15.59 -1.82
CA ILE A 173 -3.19 14.52 -1.06
C ILE A 173 -2.24 13.99 0.01
N ALA A 174 -2.81 13.58 1.17
CA ALA A 174 -2.00 12.97 2.21
C ALA A 174 -1.37 11.66 1.72
N THR A 175 -0.14 11.38 2.15
CA THR A 175 0.56 10.15 1.77
C THR A 175 1.13 9.40 2.97
N MET A 176 1.18 8.06 2.84
CA MET A 176 1.96 7.21 3.72
C MET A 176 3.21 6.73 2.99
N SER A 177 4.36 6.85 3.65
CA SER A 177 5.62 6.31 3.15
C SER A 177 5.94 4.98 3.82
N VAL A 178 6.37 4.01 3.01
CA VAL A 178 6.88 2.70 3.45
C VAL A 178 8.20 2.38 2.74
N GLY A 179 8.90 1.32 3.14
CA GLY A 179 10.04 0.80 2.40
C GLY A 179 11.39 1.21 2.98
N ASN A 180 12.00 0.27 3.72
CA ASN A 180 13.30 0.45 4.40
C ASN A 180 13.36 1.71 5.29
N ILE A 181 12.25 2.04 5.95
CA ILE A 181 12.23 2.94 7.11
C ILE A 181 12.59 2.07 8.32
N SER A 182 13.78 2.27 8.88
CA SER A 182 14.35 1.37 9.88
C SER A 182 14.66 2.04 11.22
N SER A 183 14.68 3.37 11.27
CA SER A 183 14.93 4.13 12.51
C SER A 183 13.84 5.17 12.80
N TRP A 184 13.67 5.52 14.07
CA TRP A 184 12.79 6.64 14.45
C TRP A 184 13.30 7.98 13.91
N MET A 185 14.62 8.10 13.66
CA MET A 185 15.18 9.26 12.97
C MET A 185 14.77 9.33 11.50
N ASP A 186 14.60 8.19 10.83
CA ASP A 186 14.04 8.13 9.48
C ASP A 186 12.61 8.70 9.49
N VAL A 187 11.76 8.20 10.40
CA VAL A 187 10.38 8.66 10.57
C VAL A 187 10.33 10.15 10.83
N ASN A 188 11.11 10.63 11.81
CA ASN A 188 11.14 12.04 12.15
C ASN A 188 11.60 12.90 10.97
N THR A 189 12.60 12.44 10.21
CA THR A 189 13.09 13.14 9.01
C THR A 189 12.01 13.21 7.93
N ILE A 190 11.30 12.11 7.67
CA ILE A 190 10.25 12.06 6.64
C ILE A 190 9.12 13.03 6.97
N VAL A 191 8.58 12.94 8.20
CA VAL A 191 7.44 13.75 8.63
C VAL A 191 7.83 15.22 8.78
N ALA A 192 8.95 15.53 9.45
CA ALA A 192 9.37 16.92 9.65
C ALA A 192 9.73 17.64 8.35
N ALA A 193 10.20 16.90 7.33
CA ALA A 193 10.48 17.46 6.00
C ALA A 193 9.24 17.51 5.09
N GLY A 194 8.05 17.11 5.58
CA GLY A 194 6.81 17.13 4.80
C GLY A 194 6.80 16.14 3.63
N ARG A 195 7.61 15.07 3.69
CA ARG A 195 7.77 14.10 2.59
C ARG A 195 6.72 12.99 2.60
N ALA A 196 6.00 12.85 3.69
CA ALA A 196 4.79 12.05 3.87
C ALA A 196 4.11 12.49 5.17
N ASP A 197 2.82 12.20 5.29
CA ASP A 197 2.03 12.53 6.48
C ASP A 197 2.04 11.37 7.49
N LEU A 198 2.25 10.13 7.02
CA LEU A 198 2.43 8.93 7.84
C LEU A 198 3.64 8.10 7.39
N CYS A 199 4.23 7.36 8.34
CA CYS A 199 5.29 6.38 8.07
C CYS A 199 4.82 4.98 8.48
N LEU A 200 4.82 4.04 7.55
CA LEU A 200 4.46 2.66 7.78
C LEU A 200 5.70 1.82 8.05
N ILE A 201 5.70 1.13 9.18
CA ILE A 201 6.81 0.34 9.67
C ILE A 201 6.38 -1.13 9.75
N ALA A 202 7.14 -2.01 9.08
CA ALA A 202 6.83 -3.44 9.02
C ALA A 202 7.87 -4.28 9.77
N ARG A 203 9.04 -4.51 9.17
CA ARG A 203 10.09 -5.39 9.73
C ARG A 203 10.60 -4.95 11.11
N ALA A 204 10.60 -3.65 11.41
CA ALA A 204 11.04 -3.18 12.73
C ALA A 204 10.07 -3.63 13.84
N HIS A 205 8.75 -3.63 13.60
CA HIS A 205 7.77 -4.15 14.57
C HIS A 205 7.78 -5.68 14.69
N LEU A 206 8.21 -6.41 13.66
CA LEU A 206 8.45 -7.86 13.76
C LEU A 206 9.64 -8.18 14.67
N PHE A 207 10.68 -7.35 14.61
CA PHE A 207 11.87 -7.49 15.43
C PHE A 207 11.66 -6.98 16.86
N ASP A 208 10.96 -5.85 17.01
CA ASP A 208 10.69 -5.18 18.27
C ASP A 208 9.23 -4.67 18.30
N PRO A 209 8.30 -5.40 18.96
CA PRO A 209 6.91 -4.95 19.04
C PRO A 209 6.73 -3.67 19.88
N TYR A 210 7.73 -3.29 20.68
CA TYR A 210 7.72 -2.06 21.48
C TYR A 210 8.47 -0.91 20.79
N TRP A 211 8.83 -1.07 19.52
CA TRP A 211 9.60 -0.09 18.75
C TRP A 211 9.05 1.34 18.88
N THR A 212 7.73 1.52 18.80
CA THR A 212 7.10 2.85 18.96
C THR A 212 7.27 3.42 20.37
N ARG A 213 7.25 2.58 21.41
CA ARG A 213 7.48 3.00 22.80
C ARG A 213 8.96 3.32 23.03
N HIS A 214 9.87 2.54 22.45
CA HIS A 214 11.29 2.85 22.48
C HIS A 214 11.60 4.15 21.74
N ALA A 215 11.00 4.37 20.58
CA ALA A 215 11.09 5.65 19.86
C ALA A 215 10.60 6.82 20.74
N ALA A 216 9.44 6.67 21.40
CA ALA A 216 8.92 7.70 22.31
C ALA A 216 9.89 7.98 23.47
N TYR A 217 10.42 6.94 24.13
CA TYR A 217 11.43 7.10 25.18
C TYR A 217 12.70 7.82 24.68
N MET A 218 13.23 7.42 23.52
CA MET A 218 14.46 7.97 22.94
C MET A 218 14.31 9.42 22.48
N LEU A 219 13.10 9.83 22.11
CA LEU A 219 12.76 11.19 21.67
C LEU A 219 12.19 12.05 22.81
N ASP A 220 12.22 11.57 24.06
CA ASP A 220 11.65 12.23 25.23
C ASP A 220 10.16 12.60 25.06
N HIS A 221 9.42 11.76 24.32
CA HIS A 221 7.99 11.92 24.11
C HIS A 221 7.20 11.14 25.19
N PRO A 222 6.36 11.82 25.98
CA PRO A 222 5.61 11.16 27.05
C PRO A 222 4.52 10.26 26.45
N LEU A 223 4.68 8.94 26.62
CA LEU A 223 3.70 7.94 26.22
C LEU A 223 3.30 7.07 27.42
N PRO A 224 2.04 7.15 27.89
CA PRO A 224 1.59 6.36 29.04
C PRO A 224 1.82 4.85 28.86
N TRP A 225 2.33 4.21 29.90
CA TRP A 225 2.43 2.74 29.96
C TRP A 225 1.11 2.13 30.41
N PRO A 226 0.76 0.92 29.92
CA PRO A 226 -0.28 0.11 30.54
C PRO A 226 0.05 -0.09 32.02
N ASP A 227 -0.98 -0.16 32.87
CA ASP A 227 -0.80 -0.26 34.32
C ASP A 227 0.16 -1.37 34.76
N GLN A 228 0.10 -2.50 34.06
CA GLN A 228 0.92 -3.69 34.27
C GLN A 228 2.42 -3.45 33.99
N TYR A 229 2.76 -2.41 33.22
CA TYR A 229 4.13 -2.07 32.80
C TYR A 229 4.63 -0.74 33.36
N LYS A 230 3.88 -0.09 34.27
CA LYS A 230 4.28 1.20 34.88
C LYS A 230 5.66 1.18 35.52
N SER A 231 6.17 0.04 35.98
CA SER A 231 7.53 -0.05 36.53
C SER A 231 8.62 0.33 35.52
N VAL A 232 8.34 0.23 34.21
CA VAL A 232 9.26 0.62 33.14
C VAL A 232 9.52 2.14 33.14
N GLU A 233 8.62 2.97 33.67
CA GLU A 233 8.82 4.43 33.78
C GLU A 233 10.07 4.80 34.61
N ARG A 234 10.52 3.90 35.49
CA ARG A 234 11.72 4.08 36.34
C ARG A 234 12.88 3.21 35.89
N TYR A 235 12.72 2.45 34.82
CA TYR A 235 13.75 1.58 34.27
C TYR A 235 14.63 2.36 33.30
N THR A 236 15.93 2.35 33.53
CA THR A 236 16.91 2.91 32.60
C THR A 236 17.59 1.75 31.86
N PRO A 237 17.26 1.50 30.58
CA PRO A 237 17.95 0.47 29.80
C PRO A 237 19.45 0.78 29.73
N ARG A 238 20.28 -0.26 29.90
CA ARG A 238 21.74 -0.19 29.74
C ARG A 238 22.21 -0.91 28.48
N PHE A 239 21.38 -0.91 27.45
CA PHE A 239 21.74 -1.46 26.14
C PHE A 239 22.40 -0.34 25.32
N GLU A 240 23.55 -0.62 24.71
CA GLU A 240 24.11 0.25 23.68
C GLU A 240 23.41 -0.08 22.37
N PHE A 241 22.52 0.80 21.92
CA PHE A 241 22.03 0.74 20.55
C PHE A 241 23.11 1.28 19.63
N HIS A 242 23.87 0.39 18.99
CA HIS A 242 24.71 0.79 17.88
C HIS A 242 23.83 1.03 16.65
N PHE A 243 23.48 2.29 16.39
CA PHE A 243 22.91 2.72 15.11
C PHE A 243 24.01 2.79 14.04
N GLY A 244 24.73 1.69 13.84
CA GLY A 244 25.72 1.55 12.78
C GLY A 244 25.03 1.06 11.52
N GLY A 245 24.90 1.93 10.51
CA GLY A 245 24.64 1.55 9.13
C GLY A 245 25.94 1.63 8.35
N GLU A 246 26.80 0.62 8.50
CA GLU A 246 27.69 0.21 7.40
C GLU A 246 27.05 -0.98 6.67
#